data_AF-A0A9E3K4Q4-F1
#
_entry.id   AF-A0A9E3K4Q4-F1
#
_cell.length_a   1.000
_cell.length_b   1.000
_cell.length_c   1.000
_cell.angle_alpha   90.00
_cell.angle_beta   90.00
_cell.angle_gamma   90.00
#
_symmetry.space_group_name_H-M   'P 1'
#
loop_
_entity.id
_entity.type
_entity.pdbx_description
1 polymer ?
#
loop_
_entity_poly.entity_id
_entity_poly.type
_entity_poly.pdbx_seq_one_letter_code
_entity_poly.pdbx_strand_id
1 'polypeptide(L)'
;SAVKDTTLGLVGNLAALGHTFAPDEILKNSFANFAFENFEVASYKSLITVGETGGFGNALPLLQRTLEEELAMARFCDEALPGITRKYLELRAQDETASH
;
A
#
# COMPACT_ATOMS: atom_id res chain seq x y z
N SER A 1 -27.31 25.20 -5.92
CA SER A 1 -28.52 25.25 -5.07
C SER A 1 -28.15 24.72 -3.71
N ALA A 2 -28.56 25.40 -2.63
CA ALA A 2 -28.22 25.02 -1.26
C ALA A 2 -28.51 23.53 -0.94
N VAL A 3 -29.58 22.97 -1.53
CA VAL A 3 -29.92 21.53 -1.44
C VAL A 3 -28.89 20.63 -2.14
N LYS A 4 -28.41 21.00 -3.34
CA LYS A 4 -27.38 20.23 -4.06
C LYS A 4 -26.05 20.25 -3.30
N ASP A 5 -25.71 21.38 -2.68
CA ASP A 5 -24.48 21.54 -1.90
C ASP A 5 -24.55 20.79 -0.56
N THR A 6 -25.72 20.72 0.09
CA THR A 6 -25.91 19.88 1.30
C THR A 6 -25.90 18.39 0.97
N THR A 7 -26.49 17.95 -0.14
CA THR A 7 -26.42 16.54 -0.56
C THR A 7 -25.00 16.13 -0.93
N LEU A 8 -24.25 16.97 -1.66
CA LEU A 8 -22.85 16.70 -1.99
C LEU A 8 -21.96 16.71 -0.75
N GLY A 9 -22.19 17.63 0.20
CA GLY A 9 -21.48 17.66 1.48
C GLY A 9 -21.77 16.45 2.36
N LEU A 10 -23.02 15.97 2.40
CA LEU A 10 -23.40 14.76 3.13
C LEU A 10 -22.80 13.49 2.51
N VAL A 11 -22.82 13.35 1.18
CA VAL A 11 -22.20 12.22 0.48
C VAL A 11 -20.67 12.26 0.61
N GLY A 12 -20.06 13.44 0.53
CA GLY A 12 -18.62 13.62 0.77
C GLY A 12 -18.21 13.24 2.20
N ASN A 13 -18.99 13.64 3.20
CA ASN A 13 -18.76 13.26 4.58
C ASN A 13 -19.01 11.76 4.82
N LEU A 14 -20.04 11.15 4.22
CA LEU A 14 -20.25 9.70 4.31
C LEU A 14 -19.17 8.89 3.59
N ALA A 15 -18.65 9.34 2.46
CA ALA A 15 -17.55 8.69 1.76
C ALA A 15 -16.23 8.78 2.55
N ALA A 16 -15.98 9.94 3.17
CA ALA A 16 -14.85 10.13 4.08
C ALA A 16 -14.97 9.27 5.35
N LEU A 17 -16.19 9.09 5.89
CA LEU A 17 -16.51 8.14 6.97
C LEU A 17 -16.59 6.68 6.47
N GLY A 18 -16.60 6.42 5.16
CA GLY A 18 -16.59 5.06 4.60
C GLY A 18 -15.19 4.48 4.49
N HIS A 19 -14.17 5.34 4.36
CA HIS A 19 -12.76 4.94 4.28
C HIS A 19 -12.02 4.98 5.62
N THR A 20 -12.63 5.52 6.68
CA THR A 20 -12.02 5.64 8.03
C THR A 20 -12.49 4.58 9.03
N PHE A 21 -13.32 3.61 8.62
CA PHE A 21 -14.02 2.72 9.55
C PHE A 21 -14.08 1.25 9.11
N ALA A 22 -13.24 0.83 8.16
CA ALA A 22 -13.11 -0.59 7.87
C ALA A 22 -12.15 -1.20 8.91
N PRO A 23 -12.64 -2.13 9.75
CA PRO A 23 -11.85 -2.69 10.83
C PRO A 23 -10.49 -3.25 10.38
N ASP A 24 -10.36 -3.68 9.12
CA ASP A 24 -9.20 -4.34 8.51
C ASP A 24 -8.34 -3.44 7.59
N GLU A 25 -8.52 -2.11 7.62
CA GLU A 25 -7.82 -1.17 6.72
C GLU A 25 -6.29 -1.34 6.78
N ILE A 26 -5.73 -1.52 7.97
CA ILE A 26 -4.29 -1.73 8.16
C ILE A 26 -3.75 -2.95 7.39
N LEU A 27 -4.56 -4.02 7.28
CA LEU A 27 -4.19 -5.21 6.52
C LEU A 27 -4.27 -4.94 5.03
N LYS A 28 -5.36 -4.30 4.56
CA LYS A 28 -5.52 -3.93 3.15
C LYS A 28 -4.39 -3.03 2.67
N ASN A 29 -4.01 -2.03 3.46
CA ASN A 29 -2.89 -1.14 3.15
C ASN A 29 -1.56 -1.91 3.11
N SER A 30 -1.35 -2.86 4.04
CA SER A 30 -0.15 -3.70 4.04
C SER A 30 -0.08 -4.61 2.81
N PHE A 31 -1.21 -5.20 2.39
CA PHE A 31 -1.29 -5.99 1.16
C PHE A 31 -1.04 -5.14 -0.09
N ALA A 32 -1.66 -3.96 -0.13
CA ALA A 32 -1.52 -3.02 -1.25
C ALA A 32 -0.08 -2.56 -1.40
N ASN A 33 0.59 -2.18 -0.29
CA ASN A 33 2.00 -1.83 -0.29
C ASN A 33 2.84 -3.00 -0.84
N PHE A 34 2.70 -4.20 -0.27
CA PHE A 34 3.48 -5.35 -0.75
C PHE A 34 3.28 -5.63 -2.25
N ALA A 35 2.04 -5.53 -2.74
CA ALA A 35 1.75 -5.68 -4.16
C ALA A 35 2.38 -4.57 -5.01
N PHE A 36 2.35 -3.33 -4.53
CA PHE A 36 2.91 -2.17 -5.20
C PHE A 36 4.44 -2.25 -5.31
N GLU A 37 5.13 -2.62 -4.23
CA GLU A 37 6.59 -2.82 -4.26
C GLU A 37 7.00 -3.86 -5.32
N ASN A 38 6.26 -4.96 -5.44
CA ASN A 38 6.53 -5.97 -6.47
C ASN A 38 6.25 -5.45 -7.89
N PHE A 39 5.25 -4.59 -8.04
CA PHE A 39 4.99 -3.91 -9.31
C PHE A 39 6.13 -2.95 -9.68
N GLU A 40 6.68 -2.21 -8.71
CA GLU A 40 7.83 -1.32 -8.91
C GLU A 40 9.09 -2.12 -9.27
N VAL A 41 9.35 -3.24 -8.58
CA VAL A 41 10.43 -4.18 -8.94
C VAL A 41 10.31 -4.64 -10.40
N ALA A 42 9.11 -5.03 -10.85
CA ALA A 42 8.88 -5.43 -12.24
C ALA A 42 9.10 -4.26 -13.22
N SER A 43 8.65 -3.07 -12.84
CA SER A 43 8.78 -1.84 -13.64
C SER A 43 10.24 -1.44 -13.83
N TYR A 44 11.05 -1.45 -12.76
CA TYR A 44 12.48 -1.13 -12.84
C TYR A 44 13.26 -2.16 -13.65
N LYS A 45 12.93 -3.44 -13.54
CA LYS A 45 13.52 -4.47 -14.43
C LYS A 45 13.23 -4.15 -15.89
N SER A 46 11.99 -3.79 -16.22
CA SER A 46 11.63 -3.39 -17.59
C SER A 46 12.38 -2.13 -18.04
N LEU A 47 12.51 -1.12 -17.18
CA LEU A 47 13.24 0.12 -17.50
C LEU A 47 14.73 -0.12 -17.70
N ILE A 48 15.34 -1.02 -16.93
CA ILE A 48 16.73 -1.44 -17.12
C ILE A 48 16.90 -2.08 -18.49
N THR A 49 16.01 -3.01 -18.88
CA THR A 49 16.04 -3.62 -20.22
C THR A 49 15.90 -2.59 -21.35
N VAL A 50 15.01 -1.60 -21.17
CA VAL A 50 14.90 -0.46 -22.10
C VAL A 50 16.20 0.34 -22.15
N GLY A 51 16.83 0.60 -20.99
CA GLY A 51 18.09 1.32 -20.91
C GLY A 51 19.25 0.61 -21.61
N GLU A 52 19.35 -0.70 -21.41
CA GLU A 52 20.36 -1.56 -22.05
C GLU A 52 20.17 -1.62 -23.57
N THR A 53 18.93 -1.80 -24.03
CA THR A 53 18.61 -1.95 -25.46
C THR A 53 18.61 -0.61 -26.21
N GLY A 54 18.19 0.46 -25.53
CA GLY A 54 18.05 1.80 -26.12
C GLY A 54 19.31 2.66 -26.07
N GLY A 55 20.41 2.16 -25.50
CA GLY A 55 21.67 2.89 -25.39
C GLY A 55 21.70 3.96 -24.29
N PHE A 56 20.80 3.89 -23.30
CA PHE A 56 20.72 4.82 -22.16
C PHE A 56 21.58 4.35 -20.98
N GLY A 57 22.84 4.00 -21.26
CA GLY A 57 23.76 3.40 -20.26
C GLY A 57 24.01 4.29 -19.03
N ASN A 58 23.87 5.61 -19.17
CA ASN A 58 24.00 6.57 -18.08
C ASN A 58 22.89 6.49 -17.03
N ALA A 59 21.70 5.96 -17.38
CA ALA A 59 20.59 5.80 -16.45
C ALA A 59 20.67 4.50 -15.64
N LEU A 60 21.39 3.49 -16.15
CA LEU A 60 21.43 2.15 -15.56
C LEU A 60 21.87 2.11 -14.09
N PRO A 61 22.93 2.84 -13.65
CA PRO A 61 23.36 2.77 -12.25
C PRO A 61 22.30 3.27 -11.27
N LEU A 62 21.54 4.31 -11.65
CA LEU A 62 20.46 4.83 -10.81
C LEU A 62 19.26 3.87 -10.78
N LEU A 63 18.86 3.34 -11.93
CA LEU A 63 17.76 2.36 -12.02
C LEU A 63 18.07 1.08 -11.24
N GLN A 64 19.31 0.59 -11.29
CA GLN A 64 19.76 -0.57 -10.53
C GLN A 64 19.73 -0.32 -9.03
N ARG A 65 20.20 0.84 -8.58
CA ARG A 65 20.11 1.23 -7.17
C ARG A 65 18.66 1.27 -6.70
N THR A 66 17.76 1.88 -7.45
CA THR A 66 16.35 1.93 -7.04
C THR A 66 15.72 0.54 -7.04
N LEU A 67 16.04 -0.31 -8.02
CA LEU A 67 15.61 -1.70 -8.00
C LEU A 67 16.05 -2.44 -6.72
N GLU A 68 17.26 -2.20 -6.23
CA GLU A 68 17.74 -2.79 -4.96
C GLU A 68 16.95 -2.28 -3.75
N GLU A 69 16.60 -0.99 -3.75
CA GLU A 69 15.75 -0.36 -2.72
C GLU A 69 14.34 -0.98 -2.72
N GLU A 70 13.68 -1.13 -3.88
CA GLU A 70 12.34 -1.74 -3.95
C GLU A 70 12.35 -3.23 -3.62
N LEU A 71 13.40 -3.96 -4.00
CA LEU A 71 13.58 -5.35 -3.58
C LEU A 71 13.73 -5.48 -2.06
N ALA A 72 14.39 -4.52 -1.41
CA ALA A 72 14.51 -4.48 0.04
C ALA A 72 13.17 -4.12 0.70
N MET A 73 12.41 -3.18 0.14
CA MET A 73 11.09 -2.81 0.65
C MET A 73 10.08 -3.94 0.49
N ALA A 74 10.04 -4.62 -0.67
CA ALA A 74 9.19 -5.79 -0.88
C ALA A 74 9.46 -6.89 0.17
N ARG A 75 10.75 -7.19 0.45
CA ARG A 75 11.13 -8.14 1.51
C ARG A 75 10.67 -7.68 2.89
N PHE A 76 10.87 -6.39 3.20
CA PHE A 76 10.42 -5.83 4.47
C PHE A 76 8.90 -5.95 4.64
N CYS A 77 8.12 -5.65 3.60
CA CYS A 77 6.67 -5.81 3.63
C CYS A 77 6.25 -7.27 3.88
N ASP A 78 6.87 -8.24 3.20
CA ASP A 78 6.61 -9.67 3.37
C ASP A 78 6.90 -10.13 4.81
N GLU A 79 8.07 -9.77 5.34
CA GLU A 79 8.49 -10.13 6.70
C GLU A 79 7.63 -9.46 7.79
N ALA A 80 7.18 -8.22 7.56
CA ALA A 80 6.35 -7.48 8.50
C ALA A 80 4.90 -7.99 8.54
N LEU A 81 4.38 -8.51 7.42
CA LEU A 81 2.96 -8.82 7.25
C LEU A 81 2.39 -9.80 8.28
N PRO A 82 3.07 -10.91 8.65
CA PRO A 82 2.61 -11.79 9.72
C PRO A 82 2.53 -11.09 11.08
N GLY A 83 3.46 -10.18 11.37
CA GLY A 83 3.48 -9.40 12.61
C GLY A 83 2.31 -8.44 12.70
N ILE A 84 2.06 -7.70 11.62
CA ILE A 84 0.91 -6.78 11.50
C ILE A 84 -0.41 -7.55 11.65
N THR A 85 -0.50 -8.72 10.99
CA THR A 85 -1.69 -9.58 11.06
C THR A 85 -1.96 -10.09 12.47
N ARG A 86 -0.93 -10.60 13.18
CA ARG A 86 -1.08 -11.03 14.58
C ARG A 86 -1.53 -9.87 15.46
N LYS A 87 -0.91 -8.69 15.32
CA LYS A 87 -1.27 -7.53 16.13
C LYS A 87 -2.72 -7.09 15.90
N TYR A 88 -3.16 -7.14 14.63
CA TYR A 88 -4.55 -6.88 14.28
C TYR A 88 -5.52 -7.85 14.98
N LEU A 89 -5.22 -9.15 14.95
CA LEU A 89 -6.04 -10.17 15.62
C LEU A 89 -6.06 -10.02 17.14
N GLU A 90 -4.91 -9.71 17.77
CA GLU A 90 -4.83 -9.45 19.21
C GLU A 90 -5.75 -8.29 19.63
N LEU A 91 -5.71 -7.17 18.88
CA LEU A 91 -6.55 -6.00 19.17
C LEU A 91 -8.04 -6.30 18.95
N ARG A 92 -8.37 -7.13 17.94
CA ARG A 92 -9.75 -7.60 17.69
C ARG A 92 -10.28 -8.49 18.82
N ALA A 93 -9.48 -9.44 19.28
CA ALA A 93 -9.86 -10.36 20.35
C ALA A 93 -10.04 -9.64 21.71
N GLN A 94 -9.28 -8.56 21.95
CA GLN A 94 -9.46 -7.71 23.13
C GLN A 94 -10.77 -6.94 23.11
N ASP A 95 -11.27 -6.58 21.93
CA ASP A 95 -12.56 -5.90 21.75
C ASP A 95 -13.76 -6.88 21.84
N GLU A 96 -13.55 -8.18 21.59
CA GLU A 96 -14.58 -9.24 21.71
C GLU A 96 -14.84 -9.73 23.15
N THR A 97 -13.99 -9.37 24.13
CA THR A 97 -14.16 -9.82 25.53
C THR A 97 -14.77 -8.79 26.48
N ALA A 98 -15.17 -7.62 25.98
CA ALA A 98 -16.00 -6.67 26.72
C ALA A 98 -17.49 -7.05 26.63
N SER A 99 -17.84 -8.30 26.98
CA SER A 99 -19.21 -8.63 27.36
C SER A 99 -19.43 -8.17 28.79
N HIS A 100 -20.37 -7.24 28.98
CA HIS A 100 -21.11 -7.16 30.23
C HIS A 100 -21.84 -8.48 30.52
#